data_AF-A0A942CLE4-F1
#
_entry.id   AF-A0A942CLE4-F1
#
_cell.length_a   1.000
_cell.length_b   1.000
_cell.length_c   1.000
_cell.angle_alpha   90.00
_cell.angle_beta   90.00
_cell.angle_gamma   90.00
#
_symmetry.space_group_name_H-M   'P 1'
#
loop_
_entity.id
_entity.type
_entity.pdbx_description
1 polymer ?
#
loop_
_entity_poly.entity_id
_entity_poly.type
_entity_poly.pdbx_seq_one_letter_code
_entity_poly.pdbx_strand_id
1 'polypeptide(L)'
;MSDTNPRSRMALVGWLAAGVSAVVAALAVVYAMNVRNQMNDVELRLVDAVTKMQAMQDQLVAAAGHSDAMRTNLALLSAADLSEAVLVGKALAPDATGRVYVSRSKGLLISASKLPPTLAGRTYQLWWQTPKGAVSVGVFSAAQDGTATAVFDLPEGAPATSSFTVTDESEGGAQAPSSTVVMATR
;
A
#
# COMPACT_ATOMS: atom_id res chain seq x y z
N MET A 1 -57.95 -54.05 -70.53
CA MET A 1 -56.59 -54.23 -69.98
C MET A 1 -56.15 -52.94 -69.31
N SER A 2 -55.81 -53.06 -68.03
CA SER A 2 -54.87 -52.27 -67.18
C SER A 2 -53.89 -51.35 -67.94
N ASP A 3 -53.48 -50.18 -67.42
CA ASP A 3 -52.93 -49.95 -66.08
C ASP A 3 -53.05 -48.47 -65.64
N THR A 4 -53.44 -48.26 -64.38
CA THR A 4 -53.29 -46.99 -63.64
C THR A 4 -51.99 -47.03 -62.85
N ASN A 5 -51.04 -46.12 -63.11
CA ASN A 5 -49.76 -46.02 -62.39
C ASN A 5 -49.84 -44.96 -61.26
N PRO A 6 -49.83 -45.33 -59.96
CA PRO A 6 -49.87 -44.39 -58.85
C PRO A 6 -48.48 -44.29 -58.20
N ARG A 7 -47.49 -43.68 -58.87
CA ARG A 7 -46.13 -43.59 -58.31
C ARG A 7 -45.50 -42.19 -58.26
N SER A 8 -46.21 -41.12 -58.60
CA SER A 8 -45.62 -39.77 -58.61
C SER A 8 -45.90 -38.90 -57.37
N ARG A 9 -46.71 -39.37 -56.41
CA ARG A 9 -47.05 -38.57 -55.20
C ARG A 9 -46.17 -38.82 -53.97
N MET A 10 -45.42 -39.93 -53.91
CA MET A 10 -44.59 -40.27 -52.73
C MET A 10 -43.17 -39.71 -52.77
N ALA A 11 -42.62 -39.38 -53.94
CA ALA A 11 -41.24 -38.86 -54.05
C ALA A 11 -41.12 -37.38 -53.60
N LEU A 12 -42.19 -36.59 -53.72
CA LEU A 12 -42.22 -35.17 -53.31
C LEU A 12 -42.35 -34.97 -51.79
N VAL A 13 -42.94 -35.93 -51.07
CA VAL A 13 -43.13 -35.85 -49.61
C VAL A 13 -41.85 -36.15 -48.83
N GLY A 14 -40.98 -37.02 -49.37
CA GLY A 14 -39.70 -37.38 -48.74
C GLY A 14 -38.68 -36.23 -48.68
N TRP A 15 -38.64 -35.35 -49.69
CA TRP A 15 -37.71 -34.21 -49.71
C TRP A 15 -38.13 -33.05 -48.80
N LEU A 16 -39.43 -32.87 -48.56
CA LEU A 16 -39.93 -31.84 -47.62
C LEU A 16 -39.67 -32.23 -46.15
N ALA A 17 -39.73 -33.51 -45.81
CA ALA A 17 -39.40 -33.98 -44.46
C ALA A 17 -37.90 -33.84 -44.12
N ALA A 18 -37.01 -34.02 -45.12
CA ALA A 18 -35.57 -33.81 -44.97
C ALA A 18 -35.20 -32.33 -44.81
N GLY A 19 -35.86 -31.42 -45.55
CA GLY A 19 -35.65 -29.98 -45.46
C GLY A 19 -36.05 -29.39 -44.10
N VAL A 20 -37.19 -29.80 -43.55
CA VAL A 20 -37.67 -29.31 -42.23
C VAL A 20 -36.75 -29.75 -41.09
N SER A 21 -36.24 -30.99 -41.14
CA SER A 21 -35.33 -31.52 -40.12
C SER A 21 -33.97 -30.81 -40.11
N ALA A 22 -33.44 -30.46 -41.28
CA ALA A 22 -32.21 -29.69 -41.40
C ALA A 22 -32.36 -28.26 -40.85
N VAL A 23 -33.51 -27.62 -41.08
CA VAL A 23 -33.82 -26.29 -40.53
C VAL A 23 -33.92 -26.33 -39.01
N VAL A 24 -34.59 -27.33 -38.42
CA VAL A 24 -34.69 -27.48 -36.96
C VAL A 24 -33.31 -27.72 -36.33
N ALA A 25 -32.48 -28.57 -36.94
CA ALA A 25 -31.12 -28.80 -36.47
C ALA A 25 -30.25 -27.53 -36.57
N ALA A 26 -30.35 -26.77 -37.66
CA ALA A 26 -29.64 -25.52 -37.82
C ALA A 26 -30.09 -24.47 -36.79
N LEU A 27 -31.40 -24.36 -36.53
CA LEU A 27 -31.93 -23.50 -35.47
C LEU A 27 -31.48 -23.93 -34.08
N ALA A 28 -31.41 -25.23 -33.81
CA ALA A 28 -30.89 -25.77 -32.55
C ALA A 28 -29.40 -25.48 -32.37
N VAL A 29 -28.59 -25.58 -33.44
CA VAL A 29 -27.16 -25.21 -33.42
C VAL A 29 -27.00 -23.71 -33.20
N VAL A 30 -27.74 -22.86 -33.92
CA VAL A 30 -27.71 -21.40 -33.74
C VAL A 30 -28.14 -21.01 -32.32
N TYR A 31 -29.18 -21.66 -31.79
CA TYR A 31 -29.64 -21.44 -30.41
C TYR A 31 -28.59 -21.88 -29.39
N ALA A 32 -28.00 -23.06 -29.57
CA ALA A 32 -26.93 -23.57 -28.71
C ALA A 32 -25.68 -22.67 -28.74
N MET A 33 -25.32 -22.14 -29.91
CA MET A 33 -24.22 -21.17 -30.06
C MET A 33 -24.55 -19.84 -29.40
N ASN A 34 -25.80 -19.37 -29.50
CA ASN A 34 -26.25 -18.13 -28.86
C ASN A 34 -26.22 -18.24 -27.32
N VAL A 35 -26.60 -19.39 -26.76
CA VAL A 35 -26.52 -19.66 -25.31
C VAL A 35 -25.06 -19.78 -24.85
N ARG A 36 -24.19 -20.42 -25.65
CA ARG A 36 -22.75 -20.54 -25.37
C ARG A 36 -22.08 -19.16 -25.31
N ASN A 37 -22.45 -18.25 -26.21
CA ASN A 37 -21.92 -16.90 -26.25
C ASN A 37 -22.33 -16.05 -25.03
N GLN A 38 -23.52 -16.27 -24.47
CA GLN A 38 -23.96 -15.59 -23.24
C GLN A 38 -23.21 -16.07 -21.99
N MET A 39 -22.92 -17.37 -21.89
CA MET A 39 -22.17 -17.93 -20.76
C MET A 39 -20.75 -17.36 -20.67
N ASN A 40 -20.07 -17.19 -21.80
CA ASN A 40 -18.73 -16.59 -21.84
C ASN A 40 -18.72 -15.14 -21.33
N ASP A 41 -19.75 -14.34 -21.62
CA ASP A 41 -19.85 -12.95 -21.15
C ASP A 41 -20.13 -12.85 -19.63
N VAL A 42 -20.91 -13.80 -19.10
CA VAL A 42 -21.22 -13.83 -17.65
C VAL A 42 -20.00 -14.19 -16.82
N GLU A 43 -19.19 -15.17 -17.25
CA GLU A 43 -17.93 -15.53 -16.57
C GLU A 43 -16.95 -14.35 -16.59
N LEU A 44 -16.80 -13.67 -17.73
CA LEU A 44 -15.94 -12.49 -17.85
C LEU A 44 -16.39 -11.35 -16.93
N ARG A 45 -17.69 -11.07 -16.84
CA ARG A 45 -18.25 -10.05 -15.93
C ARG A 45 -18.05 -10.42 -14.46
N LEU A 46 -18.14 -11.70 -14.11
CA LEU A 46 -17.93 -12.14 -12.73
C LEU A 46 -16.45 -11.97 -12.34
N VAL A 47 -15.52 -12.34 -13.22
CA VAL A 47 -14.09 -12.12 -13.02
C VAL A 47 -13.80 -10.62 -12.86
N ASP A 48 -14.33 -9.78 -13.75
CA ASP A 48 -14.14 -8.32 -13.70
C ASP A 48 -14.73 -7.70 -12.41
N ALA A 49 -15.93 -8.15 -12.01
CA ALA A 49 -16.55 -7.72 -10.76
C ALA A 49 -15.71 -8.10 -9.52
N VAL A 50 -15.16 -9.32 -9.48
CA VAL A 50 -14.28 -9.78 -8.40
C VAL A 50 -12.98 -8.97 -8.36
N THR A 51 -12.35 -8.73 -9.51
CA THR A 51 -11.13 -7.92 -9.60
C THR A 51 -11.39 -6.47 -9.15
N LYS A 52 -12.53 -5.89 -9.54
CA LYS A 52 -12.92 -4.55 -9.10
C LYS A 52 -13.19 -4.48 -7.60
N MET A 53 -13.85 -5.49 -7.02
CA MET A 53 -14.06 -5.57 -5.58
C MET A 53 -12.74 -5.67 -4.81
N GLN A 54 -11.79 -6.46 -5.29
CA GLN A 54 -10.45 -6.56 -4.70
C GLN A 54 -9.72 -5.22 -4.75
N ALA A 55 -9.70 -4.54 -5.90
CA ALA A 55 -9.07 -3.23 -6.04
C ALA A 55 -9.71 -2.18 -5.10
N MET A 56 -11.04 -2.20 -4.94
CA MET A 56 -11.74 -1.33 -3.98
C MET A 56 -11.37 -1.66 -2.53
N GLN A 57 -11.23 -2.93 -2.19
CA GLN A 57 -10.81 -3.35 -0.86
C GLN A 57 -9.38 -2.88 -0.56
N ASP A 58 -8.46 -3.03 -1.51
CA ASP A 58 -7.08 -2.55 -1.36
C ASP A 58 -7.03 -1.02 -1.17
N GLN A 59 -7.85 -0.28 -1.90
CA GLN A 59 -7.99 1.17 -1.72
C GLN A 59 -8.53 1.54 -0.33
N LEU A 60 -9.51 0.80 0.20
CA LEU A 60 -10.04 1.04 1.55
C LEU A 60 -9.00 0.75 2.62
N VAL A 61 -8.23 -0.33 2.47
CA VAL A 61 -7.13 -0.66 3.40
C VAL A 61 -6.07 0.43 3.38
N ALA A 62 -5.66 0.90 2.19
CA ALA A 62 -4.70 2.00 2.07
C ALA A 62 -5.21 3.32 2.68
N ALA A 63 -6.48 3.67 2.43
CA ALA A 63 -7.09 4.88 2.98
C ALA A 63 -7.27 4.82 4.50
N ALA A 64 -7.65 3.65 5.04
CA ALA A 64 -7.74 3.41 6.47
C ALA A 64 -6.37 3.56 7.13
N GLY A 65 -5.32 2.98 6.56
CA GLY A 65 -3.94 3.11 7.05
C GLY A 65 -3.48 4.56 7.12
N HIS A 66 -3.78 5.38 6.10
CA HIS A 66 -3.43 6.80 6.11
C HIS A 66 -4.15 7.58 7.23
N SER A 67 -5.42 7.27 7.45
CA SER A 67 -6.23 7.88 8.51
C SER A 67 -5.72 7.52 9.91
N ASP A 68 -5.31 6.27 10.12
CA ASP A 68 -4.80 5.81 11.43
C ASP A 68 -3.41 6.37 11.75
N ALA A 69 -2.55 6.54 10.74
CA ALA A 69 -1.28 7.26 10.91
C ALA A 69 -1.51 8.72 11.34
N MET A 70 -2.44 9.43 10.68
CA MET A 70 -2.80 10.80 11.07
C MET A 70 -3.37 10.88 12.49
N ARG A 71 -4.26 9.94 12.86
CA ARG A 71 -4.81 9.87 14.22
C ARG A 71 -3.73 9.61 15.26
N THR A 72 -2.77 8.73 14.98
CA THR A 72 -1.65 8.43 15.88
C THR A 72 -0.80 9.67 16.10
N ASN A 73 -0.44 10.40 15.04
CA ASN A 73 0.33 11.63 15.14
C ASN A 73 -0.42 12.69 15.97
N LEU A 74 -1.72 12.88 15.70
CA LEU A 74 -2.54 13.84 16.46
C LEU A 74 -2.71 13.43 17.92
N ALA A 75 -2.89 12.13 18.21
CA ALA A 75 -3.01 11.62 19.57
C ALA A 75 -1.72 11.83 20.37
N LEU A 76 -0.55 11.69 19.74
CA LEU A 76 0.73 12.01 20.34
C LEU A 76 0.88 13.51 20.60
N LEU A 77 0.61 14.34 19.59
CA LEU A 77 0.75 15.80 19.70
C LEU A 77 -0.27 16.46 20.64
N SER A 78 -1.36 15.75 20.99
CA SER A 78 -2.36 16.20 21.97
C SER A 78 -2.21 15.53 23.33
N ALA A 79 -1.15 14.73 23.54
CA ALA A 79 -0.94 14.04 24.80
C ALA A 79 -0.65 15.04 25.93
N ALA A 80 -1.26 14.84 27.11
CA ALA A 80 -1.08 15.73 28.26
C ALA A 80 0.35 15.70 28.83
N ASP A 81 1.08 14.62 28.58
CA ASP A 81 2.47 14.40 28.99
C ASP A 81 3.48 14.70 27.87
N LEU A 82 3.06 15.42 26.81
CA LEU A 82 3.92 15.78 25.71
C LEU A 82 5.06 16.67 26.19
N SER A 83 6.30 16.24 25.93
CA SER A 83 7.51 17.06 26.08
C SER A 83 8.18 17.22 24.74
N GLU A 84 8.86 18.35 24.56
CA GLU A 84 9.49 18.71 23.29
C GLU A 84 10.99 18.93 23.47
N ALA A 85 11.79 18.45 22.52
CA ALA A 85 13.20 18.77 22.38
C ALA A 85 13.48 19.35 21.00
N VAL A 86 14.14 20.52 20.97
CA VAL A 86 14.53 21.19 19.72
C VAL A 86 15.87 20.64 19.25
N LEU A 87 15.92 20.17 18.00
CA LEU A 87 17.14 19.75 17.32
C LEU A 87 17.67 20.86 16.43
N VAL A 88 18.98 21.07 16.48
CA VAL A 88 19.70 22.00 15.62
C VAL A 88 20.73 21.25 14.78
N GLY A 89 20.86 21.69 13.54
CA GLY A 89 21.89 21.27 12.60
C GLY A 89 23.30 21.39 13.17
N LYS A 90 24.16 20.44 12.81
CA LYS A 90 25.60 20.45 13.09
C LYS A 90 26.39 20.68 11.81
N ALA A 91 27.71 20.56 11.87
CA ALA A 91 28.62 20.94 10.78
C ALA A 91 28.26 20.32 9.41
N LEU A 92 27.70 19.10 9.39
CA LEU A 92 27.30 18.41 8.17
C LEU A 92 25.98 18.90 7.56
N ALA A 93 25.13 19.55 8.36
CA ALA A 93 23.85 20.08 7.93
C ALA A 93 23.48 21.31 8.79
N PRO A 94 24.20 22.43 8.66
CA PRO A 94 24.05 23.58 9.56
C PRO A 94 22.65 24.22 9.48
N ASP A 95 22.00 24.11 8.32
CA ASP A 95 20.65 24.63 8.10
C ASP A 95 19.54 23.66 8.51
N ALA A 96 19.88 22.42 8.90
CA ALA A 96 18.90 21.45 9.33
C ALA A 96 18.27 21.87 10.66
N THR A 97 16.96 21.65 10.76
CA THR A 97 16.19 21.94 11.97
C THR A 97 15.27 20.78 12.25
N GLY A 98 14.99 20.53 13.52
CA GLY A 98 14.02 19.51 13.88
C GLY A 98 13.47 19.67 15.29
N ARG A 99 12.44 18.89 15.57
CA ARG A 99 11.78 18.78 16.87
C ARG A 99 11.50 17.31 17.13
N VAL A 100 11.71 16.91 18.38
CA VAL A 100 11.31 15.60 18.90
C VAL A 100 10.23 15.84 19.92
N TYR A 101 9.08 15.20 19.72
CA TYR A 101 7.94 15.21 20.62
C TYR A 101 7.85 13.85 21.29
N VAL A 102 7.77 13.84 22.62
CA VAL A 102 7.83 12.62 23.42
C VAL A 102 6.63 12.59 24.36
N SER A 103 5.87 11.51 24.32
CA SER A 103 4.83 11.18 25.30
C SER A 103 5.09 9.78 25.83
N ARG A 104 5.15 9.64 27.16
CA ARG A 104 5.33 8.33 27.81
C ARG A 104 4.17 7.37 27.52
N SER A 105 3.00 7.92 27.25
CA SER A 105 1.79 7.16 26.97
C SER A 105 1.52 6.90 25.48
N LYS A 106 2.12 7.68 24.57
CA LYS A 106 1.81 7.64 23.13
C LYS A 106 2.99 7.39 22.20
N GLY A 107 4.24 7.46 22.68
CA GLY A 107 5.42 7.25 21.84
C GLY A 107 6.23 8.51 21.60
N LEU A 108 6.96 8.52 20.49
CA LEU A 108 7.88 9.58 20.10
C LEU A 108 7.66 9.94 18.62
N LEU A 109 7.67 11.22 18.29
CA LEU A 109 7.65 11.71 16.91
C LEU A 109 8.81 12.65 16.68
N ILE A 110 9.51 12.44 15.57
CA ILE A 110 10.48 13.40 15.04
C ILE A 110 9.87 14.11 13.83
N SER A 111 10.06 15.42 13.78
CA SER A 111 9.83 16.23 12.59
C SER A 111 11.10 17.01 12.31
N ALA A 112 11.66 16.82 11.11
CA ALA A 112 12.89 17.48 10.68
C ALA A 112 12.72 18.11 9.30
N SER A 113 13.53 19.11 9.00
CA SER A 113 13.51 19.87 7.76
C SER A 113 14.92 20.28 7.36
N LYS A 114 15.12 20.45 6.05
CA LYS A 114 16.42 20.76 5.43
C LYS A 114 17.49 19.71 5.75
N LEU A 115 17.08 18.46 5.89
CA LEU A 115 18.01 17.34 5.93
C LEU A 115 18.63 17.14 4.53
N PRO A 116 19.95 16.90 4.44
CA PRO A 116 20.55 16.46 3.20
C PRO A 116 19.90 15.17 2.69
N PRO A 117 19.85 14.93 1.37
CA PRO A 117 19.49 13.61 0.87
C PRO A 117 20.56 12.60 1.28
N THR A 118 20.15 11.44 1.82
CA THR A 118 21.08 10.35 2.12
C THR A 118 21.50 9.65 0.83
N LEU A 119 22.76 9.19 0.78
CA LEU A 119 23.22 8.35 -0.34
C LEU A 119 22.50 7.00 -0.32
N ALA A 120 22.50 6.30 -1.46
CA ALA A 120 21.97 4.94 -1.53
C ALA A 120 22.63 4.03 -0.48
N GLY A 121 21.83 3.24 0.23
CA GLY A 121 22.29 2.39 1.33
C GLY A 121 22.59 3.14 2.63
N ARG A 122 22.11 4.38 2.79
CA ARG A 122 22.24 5.18 4.01
C ARG A 122 20.89 5.68 4.53
N THR A 123 20.79 5.83 5.84
CA THR A 123 19.58 6.24 6.54
C THR A 123 19.94 7.18 7.70
N TYR A 124 18.96 7.93 8.20
CA TYR A 124 19.13 8.63 9.46
C TYR A 124 18.73 7.75 10.62
N GLN A 125 19.43 7.88 11.74
CA GLN A 125 19.06 7.23 12.99
C GLN A 125 18.91 8.25 14.10
N LEU A 126 17.79 8.17 14.81
CA LEU A 126 17.53 8.96 16.01
C LEU A 126 18.03 8.19 17.23
N TRP A 127 18.78 8.90 18.06
CA TRP A 127 19.36 8.40 19.29
C TRP A 127 18.86 9.20 20.48
N TRP A 128 18.47 8.50 21.53
CA TRP A 128 18.20 9.09 22.83
C TRP A 128 19.47 9.05 23.69
N GLN A 129 19.96 10.20 24.09
CA GLN A 129 21.14 10.31 24.94
C GLN A 129 20.80 10.03 26.39
N THR A 130 21.51 9.08 27.00
CA THR A 130 21.40 8.74 28.42
C THR A 130 22.77 8.88 29.10
N PRO A 131 22.84 8.97 30.43
CA PRO A 131 24.11 8.93 31.16
C PRO A 131 24.95 7.68 30.91
N LYS A 132 24.33 6.57 30.47
CA LYS A 132 25.00 5.29 30.19
C LYS A 132 25.40 5.13 28.71
N GLY A 133 25.05 6.09 27.86
CA GLY A 133 25.27 6.03 26.42
C GLY A 133 24.01 6.34 25.62
N ALA A 134 24.14 6.29 24.29
CA ALA A 134 23.05 6.53 23.37
C ALA A 134 22.21 5.26 23.16
N VAL A 135 20.89 5.39 23.24
CA VAL A 135 19.93 4.33 22.96
C VAL A 135 19.30 4.59 21.60
N SER A 136 19.28 3.58 20.74
CA SER A 136 18.60 3.70 19.43
C SER A 136 17.10 3.86 19.64
N VAL A 137 16.54 4.92 19.07
CA VAL A 137 15.09 5.13 19.01
C VAL A 137 14.54 4.49 17.74
N GLY A 138 15.21 4.69 16.61
CA GLY A 138 14.81 4.12 15.33
C GLY A 138 15.47 4.82 14.15
N VAL A 139 15.30 4.21 12.98
CA VAL A 139 15.81 4.72 11.70
C VAL A 139 14.69 5.40 10.92
N PHE A 140 15.03 6.42 10.14
CA PHE A 140 14.11 7.13 9.27
C PHE A 140 14.85 7.72 8.06
N SER A 141 14.11 8.04 7.00
CA SER A 141 14.66 8.64 5.79
C SER A 141 14.07 10.03 5.57
N ALA A 142 14.87 10.92 4.99
CA ALA A 142 14.36 12.20 4.50
C ALA A 142 13.69 12.02 3.13
N ALA A 143 12.61 12.75 2.91
CA ALA A 143 11.99 12.92 1.60
C ALA A 143 12.89 13.77 0.68
N GLN A 144 12.57 13.79 -0.61
CA GLN A 144 13.37 14.51 -1.62
C GLN A 144 13.45 16.02 -1.38
N ASP A 145 12.48 16.60 -0.66
CA ASP A 145 12.46 18.00 -0.27
C ASP A 145 13.24 18.30 1.03
N GLY A 146 13.91 17.30 1.60
CA GLY A 146 14.68 17.41 2.83
C GLY A 146 13.83 17.41 4.10
N THR A 147 12.54 17.08 4.01
CA THR A 147 11.67 16.90 5.18
C THR A 147 11.73 15.45 5.68
N ALA A 148 11.52 15.24 6.98
CA ALA A 148 11.34 13.90 7.53
C ALA A 148 10.33 13.95 8.68
N THR A 149 9.40 13.00 8.69
CA THR A 149 8.51 12.77 9.84
C THR A 149 8.44 11.28 10.10
N ALA A 150 8.70 10.88 11.35
CA ALA A 150 8.64 9.48 11.77
C ALA A 150 8.12 9.38 13.20
N VAL A 151 7.40 8.29 13.47
CA VAL A 151 6.88 7.94 14.81
C VAL A 151 7.50 6.63 15.25
N PHE A 152 7.87 6.57 16.53
CA PHE A 152 8.51 5.42 17.15
C PHE A 152 7.86 5.13 18.49
N ASP A 153 7.89 3.86 18.89
CA ASP A 153 7.66 3.48 20.28
C ASP A 153 8.82 3.97 21.15
N LEU A 154 8.56 4.15 22.45
CA LEU A 154 9.63 4.52 23.37
C LEU A 154 10.52 3.30 23.65
N PRO A 155 11.85 3.45 23.60
CA PRO A 155 12.74 2.40 24.04
C PRO A 155 12.54 2.13 25.53
N GLU A 156 12.74 0.88 25.94
CA GLU A 156 12.67 0.49 27.36
C GLU A 156 13.63 1.33 28.21
N GLY A 157 13.15 1.80 29.36
CA GLY A 157 13.97 2.61 30.26
C GLY A 157 14.24 4.03 29.77
N ALA A 158 13.40 4.58 28.89
CA ALA A 158 13.44 5.96 28.44
C ALA A 158 13.77 6.95 29.59
N PRO A 159 14.87 7.71 29.49
CA PRO A 159 15.32 8.58 30.58
C PRO A 159 14.37 9.76 30.77
N ALA A 160 14.47 10.42 31.94
CA ALA A 160 13.70 11.63 32.22
C ALA A 160 14.15 12.84 31.38
N THR A 161 15.40 12.83 30.90
CA THR A 161 15.98 13.92 30.09
C THR A 161 15.74 13.72 28.61
N SER A 162 15.23 14.76 27.95
CA SER A 162 14.97 14.80 26.50
C SER A 162 16.18 15.33 25.74
N SER A 163 17.24 14.52 25.64
CA SER A 163 18.42 14.83 24.83
C SER A 163 18.57 13.80 23.71
N PHE A 164 18.70 14.30 22.49
CA PHE A 164 18.64 13.51 21.27
C PHE A 164 19.72 13.91 20.27
N THR A 165 20.15 12.93 19.47
CA THR A 165 21.09 13.12 18.37
C THR A 165 20.59 12.39 17.13
N VAL A 166 20.79 12.97 15.96
CA VAL A 166 20.56 12.33 14.66
C VAL A 166 21.89 12.15 13.95
N THR A 167 22.16 10.93 13.52
CA THR A 167 23.35 10.58 12.75
C THR A 167 22.98 9.99 11.39
N ASP A 168 23.91 10.08 10.44
CA ASP A 168 23.83 9.39 9.15
C ASP A 168 24.50 8.02 9.27
N GLU A 169 23.69 6.96 9.16
CA GLU A 169 24.07 5.55 9.35
C GLU A 169 23.91 4.72 8.08
N SER A 170 24.52 3.54 8.07
CA SER A 170 24.26 2.54 7.02
C SER A 170 22.81 2.05 7.07
N GLU A 171 22.33 1.53 5.93
CA GLU A 171 21.02 0.87 5.85
C GLU A 171 20.89 -0.23 6.92
N GLY A 172 19.77 -0.23 7.64
CA GLY A 172 19.54 -1.07 8.83
C GLY A 172 19.93 -0.43 10.17
N GLY A 173 20.63 0.71 10.14
CA GLY A 173 21.08 1.42 11.35
C GLY A 173 22.35 0.83 11.97
N ALA A 174 22.72 1.38 13.12
CA ALA A 174 23.90 0.99 13.89
C ALA A 174 23.52 0.62 15.33
N GLN A 175 24.42 -0.08 16.02
CA GLN A 175 24.29 -0.39 17.45
C GLN A 175 24.75 0.76 18.35
N ALA A 176 25.60 1.64 17.82
CA ALA A 176 26.07 2.85 18.48
C ALA A 176 26.12 4.00 17.46
N PRO A 177 25.95 5.27 17.88
CA PRO A 177 25.99 6.40 16.97
C PRO A 177 27.36 6.49 16.28
N SER A 178 27.34 6.66 14.97
CA SER A 178 28.54 7.05 14.22
C SER A 178 29.02 8.45 14.63
N SER A 179 30.24 8.80 14.22
CA SER A 179 30.77 10.15 14.38
C SER A 179 30.10 11.18 13.45
N THR A 180 29.25 10.75 12.54
CA THR A 180 28.58 11.57 11.51
C THR A 180 27.31 12.19 12.07
N VAL A 181 27.46 13.12 13.03
CA VAL A 181 26.33 13.82 13.66
C VAL A 181 25.79 14.91 12.75
N VAL A 182 24.49 14.81 12.43
CA VAL A 182 23.78 15.72 11.52
C VAL A 182 22.97 16.75 12.30
N MET A 183 22.30 16.32 13.37
CA MET A 183 21.60 17.20 14.29
C MET A 183 21.78 16.72 15.73
N ALA A 184 21.67 17.64 16.70
CA ALA A 184 21.52 17.28 18.09
C ALA A 184 20.65 18.28 18.83
N THR A 185 20.19 17.92 20.02
CA THR A 185 19.44 18.83 20.88
C THR A 185 20.24 20.11 21.15
N ARG A 186 19.54 21.24 21.19
CA ARG A 186 20.12 22.56 21.43
C ARG A 186 20.81 22.67 22.78
#